data_AF-A0AAU5QBM8-F1
#
_entry.id   AF-A0AAU5QBM8-F1
#
_cell.length_a   1.000
_cell.length_b   1.000
_cell.length_c   1.000
_cell.angle_alpha   90.00
_cell.angle_beta   90.00
_cell.angle_gamma   90.00
#
_symmetry.space_group_name_H-M   'P 1'
#
loop_
_entity.id
_entity.type
_entity.pdbx_description
1 polymer ?
#
loop_
_entity_poly.entity_id
_entity_poly.type
_entity_poly.pdbx_seq_one_letter_code
_entity_poly.pdbx_strand_id
1 'polypeptide(L)' 'MGLFKNSNNQPSEAFAADEQHRADGLAHRIGEITSTRDHPSADSLTFYKDAYRDASTNAAAHTAQPHH' A
#
# COMPACT_ATOMS: atom_id res chain seq x y z
N MET A 1 31.30 -4.81 -19.70
CA MET A 1 31.37 -4.43 -18.27
C MET A 1 30.04 -3.78 -17.93
N GLY A 2 29.12 -4.53 -17.31
CA GLY A 2 27.78 -4.07 -16.98
C GLY A 2 27.79 -3.22 -15.71
N LEU A 3 27.27 -2.01 -15.78
CA LEU A 3 27.10 -1.13 -14.63
C LEU A 3 25.65 -1.20 -14.16
N PHE A 4 25.53 -1.57 -12.90
CA PHE A 4 24.36 -1.96 -12.14
C PHE A 4 23.21 -0.95 -12.25
N LYS A 5 22.02 -1.49 -12.51
CA LYS A 5 20.73 -0.81 -12.44
C LYS A 5 20.46 -0.44 -10.97
N ASN A 6 20.80 0.78 -10.58
CA ASN A 6 20.42 1.34 -9.28
C ASN A 6 18.95 1.79 -9.33
N SER A 7 18.03 0.84 -9.25
CA SER A 7 16.58 1.07 -9.33
C SER A 7 15.96 1.35 -7.95
N ASN A 8 16.48 2.30 -7.15
CA ASN A 8 15.97 2.51 -5.78
C ASN A 8 15.80 3.98 -5.33
N ASN A 9 15.77 4.94 -6.25
CA ASN A 9 15.47 6.35 -5.93
C ASN A 9 14.15 6.79 -6.59
N GLN A 10 13.01 6.15 -6.27
CA GLN A 10 11.75 6.87 -6.45
C GLN A 10 11.75 8.04 -5.45
N PRO A 11 11.43 9.28 -5.86
CA PRO A 11 11.31 10.38 -4.91
C PRO A 11 10.28 10.00 -3.84
N SER A 12 10.52 10.39 -2.58
CA SER A 12 9.68 9.98 -1.43
C SER A 12 8.20 10.25 -1.67
N GLU A 13 7.88 11.32 -2.38
CA GLU A 13 6.52 11.67 -2.78
C GLU A 13 5.90 10.68 -3.78
N ALA A 14 6.65 10.22 -4.79
CA ALA A 14 6.16 9.21 -5.73
C ALA A 14 5.93 7.86 -5.05
N PHE A 15 6.84 7.45 -4.15
CA PHE A 15 6.63 6.25 -3.34
C PHE A 15 5.40 6.38 -2.43
N ALA A 16 5.23 7.54 -1.81
CA ALA A 16 4.06 7.80 -0.98
C ALA A 16 2.75 7.76 -1.78
N ALA A 17 2.74 8.31 -2.99
CA ALA A 17 1.59 8.28 -3.89
C ALA A 17 1.26 6.85 -4.36
N ASP A 18 2.28 6.06 -4.74
CA ASP A 18 2.11 4.65 -5.11
C ASP A 18 1.51 3.86 -3.95
N GLU A 19 1.96 4.15 -2.73
CA GLU A 19 1.50 3.46 -1.54
C GLU A 19 0.11 3.91 -1.06
N GLN A 20 -0.26 5.18 -1.27
CA GLN A 20 -1.65 5.64 -1.10
C GLN A 20 -2.59 4.95 -2.08
N HIS A 21 -2.17 4.82 -3.35
CA HIS A 21 -2.95 4.10 -4.34
C HIS A 21 -3.10 2.61 -3.97
N ARG A 22 -2.06 1.99 -3.42
CA ARG A 22 -2.12 0.63 -2.84
C ARG A 22 -3.11 0.59 -1.65
N ALA A 23 -3.03 1.59 -0.78
CA ALA A 23 -4.03 2.04 0.20
C ALA A 23 -5.47 1.81 -0.25
N ASP A 24 -5.83 2.57 -1.26
CA ASP A 24 -7.20 2.69 -1.77
C ASP A 24 -7.69 1.37 -2.40
N GLY A 25 -6.84 0.69 -3.16
CA GLY A 25 -7.17 -0.62 -3.73
C GLY A 25 -7.45 -1.68 -2.66
N LEU A 26 -6.67 -1.68 -1.58
CA LEU A 26 -6.88 -2.60 -0.46
C LEU A 26 -8.15 -2.25 0.32
N ALA A 27 -8.43 -0.97 0.57
CA ALA A 27 -9.66 -0.53 1.21
C ALA A 27 -10.90 -0.95 0.39
N HIS A 28 -10.85 -0.79 -0.93
CA HIS A 28 -11.91 -1.25 -1.81
C HIS A 28 -12.15 -2.75 -1.68
N ARG A 29 -11.09 -3.56 -1.76
CA ARG A 29 -11.18 -5.02 -1.65
C ARG A 29 -11.69 -5.48 -0.28
N ILE A 30 -11.28 -4.83 0.80
CA ILE A 30 -11.82 -5.07 2.15
C ILE A 30 -13.33 -4.78 2.17
N GLY A 31 -13.76 -3.69 1.54
CA GLY A 31 -15.18 -3.34 1.38
C GLY A 31 -15.96 -4.43 0.65
N GLU A 32 -15.45 -4.93 -0.47
CA GLU A 32 -16.07 -6.03 -1.24
C GLU A 32 -16.22 -7.31 -0.40
N ILE A 33 -15.15 -7.70 0.30
CA ILE A 33 -15.13 -8.90 1.16
C ILE A 33 -16.13 -8.76 2.30
N THR A 34 -16.15 -7.61 2.97
CA THR A 34 -17.01 -7.39 4.14
C THR A 34 -18.48 -7.17 3.79
N SER A 35 -18.77 -6.71 2.58
CA SER A 35 -20.15 -6.51 2.09
C SER A 35 -20.81 -7.79 1.61
N THR A 36 -20.06 -8.88 1.43
CA THR A 36 -20.57 -10.17 0.95
C THR A 36 -20.39 -11.25 2.03
N ARG A 37 -21.50 -11.75 2.58
CA ARG A 37 -21.51 -12.70 3.71
C ARG A 37 -20.66 -13.97 3.47
N ASP A 38 -20.69 -14.50 2.25
CA ASP A 38 -19.98 -15.73 1.86
C ASP A 38 -18.89 -15.44 0.81
N HIS A 39 -18.20 -14.30 0.96
CA HIS A 39 -17.14 -13.94 0.02
C HIS A 39 -16.03 -15.01 0.00
N PRO A 40 -15.55 -15.47 -1.17
CA PRO A 40 -14.53 -16.52 -1.27
C PRO A 40 -13.19 -16.16 -0.60
N SER A 41 -12.96 -14.87 -0.37
CA SER A 41 -11.76 -14.34 0.32
C SER A 41 -12.03 -13.89 1.77
N ALA A 42 -13.16 -14.27 2.39
CA ALA A 42 -13.50 -13.88 3.76
C ALA A 42 -12.43 -14.31 4.78
N ASP A 43 -11.87 -15.52 4.63
CA ASP A 43 -10.81 -16.02 5.51
C ASP A 43 -9.49 -15.25 5.37
N SER A 44 -9.29 -14.56 4.23
CA SER A 44 -8.12 -13.72 3.98
C SER A 44 -8.33 -12.26 4.38
N LEU A 45 -9.47 -11.91 4.99
CA LEU A 45 -9.78 -10.52 5.35
C LEU A 45 -8.71 -9.89 6.25
N THR A 46 -8.15 -10.65 7.20
CA THR A 46 -7.07 -10.17 8.08
C THR A 46 -5.83 -9.80 7.28
N PHE A 47 -5.44 -10.62 6.29
CA PHE A 47 -4.31 -10.33 5.42
C PHE A 47 -4.48 -9.01 4.67
N TYR A 48 -5.68 -8.75 4.13
CA TYR A 48 -5.96 -7.48 3.44
C TYR A 48 -5.93 -6.28 4.39
N LYS A 49 -6.42 -6.43 5.63
CA LYS A 49 -6.37 -5.37 6.65
C LYS A 49 -4.94 -5.04 7.07
N ASP A 50 -4.10 -6.06 7.24
CA ASP A 50 -2.68 -5.87 7.58
C ASP A 50 -1.94 -5.19 6.43
N ALA A 51 -2.15 -5.65 5.19
CA ALA A 51 -1.57 -5.01 4.01
C ALA A 51 -2.02 -3.55 3.85
N TYR A 52 -3.29 -3.25 4.15
CA TYR A 52 -3.82 -1.88 4.13
C TYR A 52 -3.10 -1.01 5.16
N ARG A 53 -2.95 -1.51 6.39
CA ARG A 53 -2.25 -0.80 7.46
C ARG A 53 -0.81 -0.49 7.07
N ASP A 54 -0.09 -1.46 6.52
CA ASP A 54 1.29 -1.27 6.07
C ASP A 54 1.36 -0.19 4.98
N ALA A 55 0.45 -0.27 4.00
CA ALA A 55 0.37 0.71 2.92
C ALA A 55 0.08 2.13 3.44
N SER A 56 -0.96 2.29 4.24
CA SER A 56 -1.27 3.61 4.83
C SER A 56 -0.12 4.15 5.69
N THR A 57 0.60 3.28 6.41
CA THR A 57 1.75 3.68 7.24
C THR A 57 2.91 4.16 6.38
N ASN A 58 3.27 3.42 5.34
CA ASN A 58 4.33 3.78 4.41
C ASN A 58 3.98 5.07 3.65
N ALA A 59 2.75 5.20 3.15
CA ALA A 59 2.25 6.43 2.55
C ALA A 59 2.42 7.64 3.49
N ALA A 60 2.00 7.52 4.76
CA ALA A 60 2.13 8.58 5.75
C ALA A 60 3.59 8.92 6.07
N ALA A 61 4.44 7.90 6.26
CA ALA A 61 5.86 8.09 6.57
C ALA A 61 6.62 8.83 5.44
N HIS A 62 6.20 8.63 4.19
CA HIS A 62 6.88 9.15 3.02
C HIS A 62 6.23 10.41 2.41
N THR A 63 5.00 10.74 2.80
CA THR A 63 4.37 12.06 2.54
C THR A 63 4.78 13.11 3.56
N ALA A 64 5.02 12.71 4.82
CA ALA A 64 5.24 13.64 5.91
C ALA A 64 6.65 14.26 5.97
N GLN A 65 7.54 14.06 4.98
CA GLN A 65 8.93 14.55 5.07
C GLN A 65 8.98 16.07 5.32
N PRO A 66 9.33 16.53 6.54
CA PRO A 66 9.77 17.90 6.74
C PRO A 66 11.26 17.91 6.41
N HIS A 67 11.66 18.74 5.44
CA HIS A 67 13.06 19.02 5.18
C HIS A 67 13.76 19.43 6.49
N HIS A 68 14.80 18.69 6.88
CA HIS A 68 15.81 19.21 7.77
C HIS A 68 17.18 18.60 7.51
#